data_AF-A0A2E8H6D5-F1
#
_entry.id   AF-A0A2E8H6D5-F1
#
_cell.length_a   1.000
_cell.length_b   1.000
_cell.length_c   1.000
_cell.angle_alpha   90.00
_cell.angle_beta   90.00
_cell.angle_gamma   90.00
#
_symmetry.space_group_name_H-M   'P 1'
#
loop_
_entity.id
_entity.type
_entity.pdbx_description
1 polymer ?
#
loop_
_entity_poly.entity_id
_entity_poly.type
_entity_poly.pdbx_seq_one_letter_code
_entity_poly.pdbx_strand_id
1 'polypeptide(L)' 'MAAIKISSKVEDTVWKDLQELSRESHQSISGLLTEAIREFVSRRQVRPEVLQHLGASIDQNRELGRRLAE' A
#
# COMPACT_ATOMS: atom_id res chain seq x y z
N MET A 1 -16.72 -3.05 -11.94
CA MET A 1 -15.26 -3.35 -12.01
C MET A 1 -15.08 -4.80 -12.37
N ALA A 2 -14.13 -5.14 -13.25
CA ALA A 2 -13.85 -6.53 -13.60
C ALA A 2 -13.12 -7.23 -12.44
N ALA A 3 -13.62 -8.39 -12.02
CA ALA A 3 -12.95 -9.21 -11.01
C ALA A 3 -11.81 -10.00 -11.66
N ILE A 4 -10.62 -9.96 -11.06
CA ILE A 4 -9.45 -10.74 -11.49
C ILE A 4 -9.30 -11.92 -10.53
N LYS A 5 -9.23 -13.14 -11.07
CA LYS A 5 -8.98 -14.34 -10.26
C LYS A 5 -7.49 -14.41 -9.91
N ILE A 6 -7.21 -14.41 -8.62
CA ILE A 6 -5.86 -14.59 -8.08
C ILE A 6 -5.79 -16.00 -7.48
N SER A 7 -4.74 -16.75 -7.78
CA SER A 7 -4.43 -18.02 -7.12
C SER A 7 -3.07 -17.91 -6.45
N SER A 8 -3.03 -18.12 -5.14
CA SER A 8 -1.80 -18.13 -4.35
C SER A 8 -1.94 -19.14 -3.21
N LYS A 9 -0.81 -19.60 -2.68
CA LYS A 9 -0.79 -20.42 -1.47
C LYS A 9 -0.71 -19.51 -0.25
N VAL A 10 -1.51 -19.80 0.76
CA VAL A 10 -1.50 -19.14 2.06
C VAL A 10 -1.40 -20.20 3.14
N GLU A 11 -0.84 -19.83 4.29
CA GLU A 11 -0.76 -20.72 5.45
C GLU A 11 -2.17 -21.02 5.98
N ASP A 12 -2.36 -22.25 6.49
CA ASP A 12 -3.65 -22.72 7.00
C ASP A 12 -4.17 -21.88 8.17
N THR A 13 -3.27 -21.45 9.06
CA THR A 13 -3.58 -20.56 10.19
C THR A 13 -4.13 -19.23 9.71
N VAL A 14 -3.42 -18.56 8.79
CA VAL A 14 -3.83 -17.28 8.20
C VAL A 14 -5.16 -17.41 7.45
N TRP A 15 -5.39 -18.55 6.78
CA TRP A 15 -6.67 -18.80 6.12
C TRP A 15 -7.83 -18.92 7.11
N LYS A 16 -7.64 -19.59 8.24
CA LYS A 16 -8.64 -19.70 9.30
C LYS A 16 -8.97 -18.35 9.92
N ASP A 17 -7.95 -17.55 10.22
CA ASP A 17 -8.14 -16.19 10.77
C ASP A 17 -8.96 -15.32 9.81
N LEU A 18 -8.68 -15.41 8.50
CA LEU A 18 -9.43 -14.68 7.47
C LEU A 18 -10.90 -15.15 7.38
N GLN A 19 -11.14 -16.44 7.52
CA GLN A 19 -12.50 -16.99 7.54
C GLN A 19 -13.30 -16.55 8.76
N GLU A 20 -12.67 -16.52 9.93
CA GLU A 20 -13.29 -16.04 11.17
C GLU A 20 -13.63 -14.56 11.05
N LEU A 21 -12.68 -13.74 10.61
CA LEU A 21 -12.89 -12.30 10.40
C LEU A 21 -14.00 -12.02 9.38
N SER A 22 -14.08 -12.81 8.29
CA SER A 22 -15.16 -12.73 7.30
C SER A 22 -16.54 -13.04 7.91
N ARG A 23 -16.63 -13.98 8.86
CA ARG A 23 -17.87 -14.30 9.58
C ARG A 23 -18.26 -13.19 10.54
N GLU A 24 -17.30 -12.67 11.30
CA GLU A 24 -17.52 -11.59 12.26
C GLU A 24 -17.98 -10.31 11.56
N SER A 25 -17.28 -9.91 10.49
CA SER A 25 -17.59 -8.69 9.74
C SER A 25 -18.80 -8.83 8.80
N HIS A 26 -19.34 -10.04 8.64
CA HIS A 26 -20.40 -10.36 7.67
C HIS A 26 -20.04 -9.99 6.22
N GLN A 27 -18.75 -9.93 5.91
CA GLN A 27 -18.24 -9.63 4.56
C GLN A 27 -17.82 -10.91 3.85
N SER A 28 -17.92 -10.92 2.52
CA SER A 28 -17.35 -12.01 1.72
C SER A 28 -15.81 -12.03 1.80
N ILE A 29 -15.21 -13.23 1.77
CA ILE A 29 -13.75 -13.42 1.73
C ILE A 29 -13.11 -12.61 0.59
N SER A 30 -13.74 -12.61 -0.60
CA SER A 30 -13.24 -11.83 -1.76
C SER A 30 -13.23 -10.33 -1.50
N GLY A 31 -14.24 -9.82 -0.79
CA GLY A 31 -14.29 -8.41 -0.37
C GLY A 31 -13.17 -8.08 0.61
N LEU A 32 -12.99 -8.94 1.62
CA LEU A 32 -11.98 -8.76 2.65
C LEU A 32 -10.55 -8.84 2.09
N LEU A 33 -10.29 -9.77 1.15
CA LEU A 33 -9.03 -9.84 0.41
C LEU A 33 -8.80 -8.59 -0.44
N THR A 34 -9.84 -8.05 -1.09
CA THR A 34 -9.72 -6.82 -1.88
C THR A 34 -9.33 -5.63 -1.01
N GLU A 35 -9.93 -5.51 0.17
CA GLU A 35 -9.61 -4.48 1.15
C GLU A 35 -8.18 -4.63 1.68
N ALA A 36 -7.79 -5.84 2.10
CA ALA A 36 -6.45 -6.14 2.60
C ALA A 36 -5.36 -5.84 1.56
N ILE A 37 -5.57 -6.22 0.29
CA ILE A 37 -4.62 -5.91 -0.80
C ILE A 37 -4.50 -4.40 -1.00
N ARG A 38 -5.62 -3.67 -1.02
CA ARG A 38 -5.62 -2.21 -1.18
C ARG A 38 -4.87 -1.53 -0.05
N GLU A 39 -5.12 -1.94 1.18
CA GLU A 39 -4.47 -1.40 2.36
C GLU A 39 -2.97 -1.71 2.36
N PHE A 40 -2.59 -2.94 2.05
CA PHE A 40 -1.18 -3.35 1.97
C PHE A 40 -0.40 -2.52 0.95
N VAL A 41 -0.98 -2.32 -0.24
CA VAL A 41 -0.39 -1.48 -1.29
C VAL A 41 -0.29 -0.03 -0.82
N SER A 42 -1.36 0.52 -0.24
CA SER A 42 -1.39 1.91 0.25
C SER A 42 -0.35 2.18 1.35
N ARG A 43 -0.12 1.22 2.25
CA ARG A 43 0.89 1.34 3.32
C ARG A 43 2.32 1.28 2.79
N ARG A 44 2.56 0.64 1.65
CA ARG A 44 3.90 0.43 1.07
C ARG A 44 4.25 1.37 -0.06
N GLN A 45 3.27 1.98 -0.72
CA GLN A 45 3.51 3.03 -1.69
C GLN A 45 3.79 4.34 -0.94
N VAL A 46 4.94 4.95 -1.24
CA VAL A 46 5.15 6.36 -0.89
C VAL A 46 4.09 7.15 -1.65
N ARG A 47 3.26 7.89 -0.92
CA ARG A 47 2.20 8.71 -1.53
C ARG A 47 2.80 9.60 -2.61
N PRO A 48 2.20 9.70 -3.81
CA PRO A 48 2.75 10.49 -4.91
C PRO A 48 3.08 11.94 -4.51
N GLU A 49 2.28 12.53 -3.63
CA GLU A 49 2.48 13.88 -3.10
C GLU A 49 3.74 13.97 -2.24
N VAL A 50 4.05 12.92 -1.46
CA VAL A 50 5.29 12.84 -0.67
C VAL A 50 6.51 12.70 -1.57
N LEU A 51 6.42 11.89 -2.63
CA LEU A 51 7.49 11.80 -3.64
C LEU A 51 7.75 13.16 -4.32
N GLN A 52 6.68 13.90 -4.63
CA GLN A 52 6.78 15.24 -5.20
C GLN A 52 7.49 16.21 -4.24
N HIS A 53 7.11 16.23 -2.97
CA HIS A 53 7.76 17.08 -1.97
C HIS A 53 9.24 16.71 -1.73
N LEU A 54 9.56 15.42 -1.72
CA LEU A 54 10.94 14.95 -1.62
C LEU A 54 11.77 15.41 -2.82
N GLY A 55 11.23 15.30 -4.04
CA GLY A 55 11.87 15.82 -5.25
C GLY A 55 12.15 17.33 -5.16
N ALA A 56 11.14 18.10 -4.78
CA ALA A 56 11.29 19.55 -4.60
C ALA A 56 12.34 19.92 -3.54
N SER A 57 12.37 19.19 -2.42
CA SER A 57 13.35 19.43 -1.34
C SER A 57 14.78 19.11 -1.78
N ILE A 58 14.97 18.03 -2.56
CA ILE A 58 16.27 17.68 -3.15
C ILE A 58 16.76 18.81 -4.06
N ASP A 59 15.90 19.33 -4.93
CA ASP A 59 16.27 20.39 -5.87
C ASP A 59 16.57 21.72 -5.14
N GLN A 60 15.78 22.06 -4.11
CA GLN A 60 16.05 23.21 -3.25
C GLN A 60 17.40 23.09 -2.53
N ASN A 61 17.72 21.91 -2.01
CA ASN A 61 19.01 21.67 -1.35
C ASN A 61 20.19 21.74 -2.32
N ARG A 62 20.04 21.25 -3.55
CA ARG A 62 21.07 21.40 -4.60
C ARG A 62 21.35 22.86 -4.91
N GLU A 63 20.30 23.66 -5.08
CA GLU A 63 20.44 25.11 -5.35
C GLU A 63 21.05 25.84 -4.15
N LEU A 64 20.66 25.50 -2.92
CA LEU A 64 21.27 26.05 -1.72
C LEU A 64 22.77 25.71 -1.65
N GLY A 65 23.13 24.44 -1.90
CA GLY A 65 24.53 24.00 -1.92
C GLY A 65 25.37 24.74 -2.97
N ARG A 66 24.80 25.00 -4.16
CA ARG A 66 25.47 25.80 -5.19
C ARG A 66 25.78 27.22 -4.70
N ARG A 67 24.82 27.89 -4.08
CA ARG A 67 24.96 29.27 -3.58
C ARG A 67 25.92 29.41 -2.41
N LEU A 68 26.04 28.38 -1.57
CA LEU A 68 26.94 28.38 -0.41
C LEU A 68 28.39 28.06 -0.78
N ALA A 69 28.65 27.52 -1.97
CA ALA A 69 29.98 27.25 -2.48
C ALA A 69 30.59 28.43 -3.26
N GLU A 70 29.80 29.48 -3.52
CA GLU A 70 30.22 30.79 -4.05
C GLU A 70 30.62 31.75 -2.92
#